data_AF-A0A1Q7ZRH0-F1
#
_entry.id   AF-A0A1Q7ZRH0-F1
#
_cell.length_a   1.000
_cell.length_b   1.000
_cell.length_c   1.000
_cell.angle_alpha   90.00
_cell.angle_beta   90.00
_cell.angle_gamma   90.00
#
_symmetry.space_group_name_H-M   'P 1'
#
loop_
_entity.id
_entity.type
_entity.pdbx_description
1 polymer ?
#
loop_
_entity_poly.entity_id
_entity_poly.type
_entity_poly.pdbx_seq_one_letter_code
_entity_poly.pdbx_strand_id
1 'polypeptide(L)' 'MLSTFHGLKEGDEAELEVTQKSRDGRGLGRLNGLLVFVPGASPGEKVKVRIVKLGIRHAEAEIIQSHRVATAKASV' A
#
# COMPACT_ATOMS: atom_id res chain seq x y z
N MET A 1 -0.42 -17.62 -21.92
CA MET A 1 0.34 -17.78 -20.66
C MET A 1 0.08 -16.53 -19.84
N LEU A 2 -1.06 -16.47 -19.17
CA LEU A 2 -1.56 -15.25 -18.54
C LEU A 2 -1.41 -15.34 -17.02
N SER A 3 -1.11 -14.16 -16.45
CA SER A 3 -1.24 -13.80 -15.03
C SER A 3 -0.06 -14.25 -14.17
N THR A 4 0.68 -13.39 -13.46
CA THR A 4 0.21 -12.92 -12.12
C THR A 4 0.92 -11.66 -11.58
N PHE A 5 2.01 -11.16 -12.18
CA PHE A 5 2.45 -9.79 -11.89
C PHE A 5 1.69 -8.87 -12.84
N HIS A 6 0.75 -8.09 -12.33
CA HIS A 6 -0.28 -7.36 -13.09
C HIS A 6 0.27 -6.21 -13.97
N GLY A 7 1.46 -6.33 -14.56
CA GLY A 7 2.07 -5.26 -15.36
C GLY A 7 2.46 -4.02 -14.54
N LEU A 8 2.50 -4.14 -13.22
CA LEU A 8 2.97 -3.08 -12.34
C LEU A 8 4.41 -2.73 -12.72
N LYS A 9 4.63 -1.46 -12.99
CA LYS A 9 5.92 -0.87 -13.36
C LYS A 9 6.25 0.27 -12.41
N GLU A 10 7.49 0.70 -12.43
CA GLU A 10 7.89 1.92 -11.75
C GLU A 10 7.13 3.12 -12.36
N GLY A 11 6.60 3.99 -11.50
CA GLY A 11 5.73 5.11 -11.85
C GLY A 11 4.23 4.79 -11.90
N ASP A 12 3.84 3.51 -11.77
CA ASP A 12 2.44 3.12 -11.84
C ASP A 12 1.69 3.43 -10.53
N GLU A 13 0.44 3.83 -10.65
CA GLU A 13 -0.40 4.21 -9.51
C GLU A 13 -1.35 3.06 -9.15
N ALA A 14 -1.34 2.67 -7.88
CA ALA A 14 -2.15 1.59 -7.36
C ALA A 14 -2.88 2.00 -6.07
N GLU A 15 -4.12 1.57 -5.94
CA GLU A 15 -4.84 1.62 -4.67
C GLU A 15 -4.52 0.38 -3.85
N LEU A 16 -4.07 0.58 -2.62
CA LEU A 16 -3.86 -0.51 -1.69
C LEU A 16 -4.41 -0.20 -0.32
N GLU A 17 -4.81 -1.26 0.37
CA GLU A 17 -5.25 -1.19 1.75
C GLU A 17 -4.08 -1.53 2.67
N VAL A 18 -3.81 -0.62 3.59
CA VAL A 18 -2.76 -0.79 4.58
C VAL A 18 -3.33 -1.71 5.65
N THR A 19 -2.80 -2.92 5.74
CA THR A 19 -3.31 -3.92 6.69
C THR A 19 -2.57 -3.88 8.01
N GLN A 20 -1.28 -3.52 7.97
CA GLN A 20 -0.41 -3.51 9.14
C GLN A 20 0.54 -2.33 9.12
N LYS A 21 1.15 -2.03 10.27
CA LYS A 21 2.26 -1.09 10.40
C LYS A 21 3.48 -1.85 10.90
N SER A 22 4.63 -1.64 10.27
CA SER A 22 5.91 -2.13 10.77
C SER A 22 6.28 -1.43 12.08
N ARG A 23 7.19 -2.05 12.86
CA ARG A 23 7.73 -1.46 14.10
C ARG A 23 8.41 -0.11 13.85
N ASP A 24 9.00 0.06 12.67
CA ASP A 24 9.66 1.29 12.23
C ASP A 24 8.67 2.40 11.81
N GLY A 25 7.37 2.16 11.96
CA GLY A 25 6.32 3.11 11.64
C GLY A 25 5.93 3.16 10.16
N ARG A 26 6.41 2.24 9.33
CA ARG A 26 6.05 2.13 7.90
C ARG A 26 4.74 1.35 7.73
N GLY A 27 3.85 1.83 6.86
CA GLY A 27 2.64 1.10 6.47
C GLY A 27 2.97 -0.09 5.59
N LEU A 28 2.28 -1.20 5.81
CA LEU A 28 2.41 -2.45 5.07
C LEU A 28 1.09 -2.77 4.38
N GLY A 29 1.14 -2.72 3.05
CA GLY A 29 0.07 -3.13 2.16
C GLY A 29 0.33 -4.49 1.54
N ARG A 30 -0.73 -5.17 1.14
CA ARG A 30 -0.63 -6.31 0.21
C ARG A 30 -1.43 -6.01 -1.03
N LEU A 31 -0.77 -6.12 -2.17
CA LEU A 31 -1.39 -5.94 -3.48
C LEU A 31 -1.25 -7.27 -4.23
N ASN A 32 -2.34 -8.01 -4.42
CA ASN A 32 -2.35 -9.30 -5.11
C ASN A 32 -1.29 -10.31 -4.59
N GLY A 33 -1.02 -10.30 -3.29
CA GLY A 33 0.00 -11.14 -2.65
C GLY A 33 1.42 -10.57 -2.65
N LEU A 34 1.67 -9.44 -3.33
CA LEU A 34 2.92 -8.70 -3.27
C LEU A 34 2.93 -7.77 -2.05
N LEU A 35 4.01 -7.82 -1.28
CA LEU A 35 4.19 -6.93 -0.13
C LEU A 35 4.58 -5.53 -0.63
N VAL A 36 3.80 -4.51 -0.29
CA VAL A 36 4.09 -3.13 -0.67
C VAL A 36 4.40 -2.32 0.58
N PHE A 37 5.58 -1.72 0.61
CA PHE A 37 6.02 -0.83 1.68
C PHE A 37 5.60 0.59 1.35
N VAL A 38 4.86 1.19 2.27
CA VAL A 38 4.29 2.54 2.12
C VAL A 38 4.64 3.35 3.37
N PRO A 39 5.68 4.19 3.33
CA PRO A 39 6.03 5.03 4.48
C PRO A 39 4.92 6.06 4.76
N GLY A 40 4.58 6.27 6.02
CA GLY A 40 3.55 7.23 6.44
C GLY A 40 2.11 6.70 6.40
N ALA A 41 1.89 5.49 5.92
CA ALA A 41 0.56 4.87 5.87
C ALA A 41 0.15 4.26 7.22
N SER A 42 -1.12 4.45 7.59
CA SER A 42 -1.72 3.89 8.80
C SER A 42 -2.54 2.64 8.50
N PRO A 43 -2.49 1.60 9.35
CA PRO A 43 -3.27 0.38 9.15
C PRO A 43 -4.77 0.67 9.26
N GLY A 44 -5.56 0.04 8.40
CA GLY A 44 -7.00 0.26 8.25
C GLY A 44 -7.37 1.36 7.26
N GLU A 45 -6.40 2.04 6.66
CA GLU A 45 -6.63 3.09 5.67
C GLU A 45 -6.43 2.57 4.24
N LYS A 46 -7.30 3.01 3.33
CA LYS A 46 -7.12 2.82 1.88
C LYS A 46 -6.40 4.03 1.32
N VAL A 47 -5.24 3.79 0.71
CA VAL A 47 -4.41 4.85 0.17
C VAL A 47 -4.04 4.56 -1.28
N LYS A 48 -4.02 5.59 -2.11
CA LYS A 48 -3.41 5.55 -3.43
C LYS A 48 -1.92 5.78 -3.26
N VAL A 49 -1.16 4.86 -3.82
CA VAL A 49 0.30 4.91 -3.85
C VAL A 49 0.81 4.86 -5.27
N ARG A 50 1.98 5.44 -5.50
CA ARG A 50 2.73 5.28 -6.74
C ARG A 50 3.92 4.39 -6.49
N ILE A 51 4.06 3.31 -7.26
CA ILE A 51 5.22 2.43 -7.17
C ILE A 51 6.44 3.21 -7.64
N VAL A 52 7.39 3.42 -6.75
CA VAL A 52 8.67 4.07 -7.09
C VAL A 52 9.74 3.04 -7.40
N LYS A 53 9.62 1.83 -6.85
CA LYS A 53 10.57 0.74 -7.06
C LYS A 53 9.87 -0.61 -6.95
N LEU A 54 10.07 -1.47 -7.95
CA LEU A 54 9.54 -2.82 -7.93
C LEU A 54 10.66 -3.84 -7.68
N GLY A 55 10.60 -4.53 -6.55
CA GLY A 55 11.51 -5.63 -6.22
C GLY A 55 10.92 -7.00 -6.53
N ILE A 56 11.76 -8.04 -6.38
CA ILE A 56 11.41 -9.44 -6.71
C ILE A 56 10.35 -10.00 -5.74
N ARG A 57 10.37 -9.58 -4.46
CA ARG A 57 9.47 -10.07 -3.40
C ARG A 57 8.63 -8.99 -2.74
N HIS A 58 8.92 -7.73 -3.04
CA HIS A 58 8.27 -6.57 -2.45
C HIS A 58 8.34 -5.38 -3.39
N ALA A 59 7.43 -4.42 -3.24
CA ALA A 59 7.46 -3.14 -3.92
C ALA A 59 7.60 -2.00 -2.90
N GLU A 60 8.26 -0.91 -3.29
CA GLU A 60 8.24 0.34 -2.56
C GLU A 60 7.34 1.32 -3.31
N ALA A 61 6.43 1.94 -2.57
CA ALA A 61 5.50 2.89 -3.13
C ALA A 61 5.33 4.10 -2.20
N GLU A 62 5.16 5.27 -2.80
CA GLU A 62 4.93 6.52 -2.08
C GLU A 62 3.44 6.88 -2.09
N ILE A 63 2.95 7.46 -0.99
CA ILE A 63 1.55 7.89 -0.89
C ILE A 63 1.36 9.13 -1.76
N ILE A 64 0.54 9.01 -2.80
CA ILE A 64 0.11 10.15 -3.62
C ILE A 64 -1.21 10.72 -3.12
N GLN A 65 -2.07 9.88 -2.53
CA GLN A 65 -3.33 10.31 -1.97
C GLN A 65 -3.78 9.36 -0.86
N SER A 66 -3.86 9.87 0.37
CA SER A 66 -4.40 9.14 1.52
C SER A 66 -5.90 9.39 1.63
N HIS A 67 -6.73 8.35 1.53
CA HIS A 67 -8.15 8.48 1.81
C HIS A 67 -8.39 8.00 3.24
N ARG A 68 -8.42 8.96 4.18
CA ARG A 68 -8.67 8.69 5.59
C ARG A 68 -10.11 8.19 5.75
N VAL A 69 -10.30 6.89 5.58
CA VAL A 69 -11.52 6.20 5.99
C VAL A 69 -11.47 6.17 7.51
N ALA A 70 -12.02 7.22 8.12
CA ALA A 70 -12.19 7.35 9.55
C ALA A 70 -13.22 6.32 10.03
N THR A 71 -12.83 5.06 10.14
CA THR A 71 -13.60 4.02 10.83
C THR A 71 -12.83 3.60 12.07
N ALA A 72 -13.10 4.30 13.16
CA ALA A 72 -13.52 3.70 14.43
C ALA A 72 -13.65 4.77 15.54
N LYS A 73 -14.92 5.09 15.85
CA LYS A 73 -15.44 5.39 17.18
C LYS A 73 -14.96 6.65 17.91
N ALA A 74 -15.60 7.76 17.58
CA ALA A 74 -16.39 8.43 18.62
C ALA A 74 -17.53 7.48 19.02
N SER A 75 -17.25 6.52 19.90
CA SER A 75 -18.33 5.84 20.62
C SER A 75 -18.65 6.69 21.83
N VAL A 76 -19.82 7.32 21.72
CA VAL A 76 -20.68 7.80 22.80
C VAL A 76 -20.74 6.79 23.94
#